data_AF-A0A3D3UIB2-F1
#
_entry.id   AF-A0A3D3UIB2-F1
#
_cell.length_a   1.000
_cell.length_b   1.000
_cell.length_c   1.000
_cell.angle_alpha   90.00
_cell.angle_beta   90.00
_cell.angle_gamma   90.00
#
_symmetry.space_group_name_H-M   'P 1'
#
loop_
_entity.id
_entity.type
_entity.pdbx_description
1 polymer ?
#
loop_
_entity_poly.entity_id
_entity_poly.type
_entity_poly.pdbx_seq_one_letter_code
_entity_poly.pdbx_strand_id
1 'polypeptide(L)'
;MASHLSVENFNTFAGPQLEIATPWETGVCFLPECGRDFEPARPWQIYCCRACEQRGVAEFRKWGHRLAMSSLVHRMGKYEREDQGLRALSRAARRHVGAVQSAWVEDRRERAEGRPG
;
A
#
# COMPACT_ATOMS: atom_id res chain seq x y z
N MET A 1 21.64 -17.83 3.78
CA MET A 1 20.88 -17.28 4.92
C MET A 1 20.24 -15.99 4.45
N ALA A 2 18.91 -15.92 4.38
CA ALA A 2 18.22 -14.67 4.08
C ALA A 2 18.36 -13.73 5.28
N SER A 3 19.00 -12.57 5.09
CA SER A 3 19.03 -11.54 6.11
C SER A 3 17.58 -11.06 6.33
N HIS A 4 17.05 -11.28 7.53
CA HIS A 4 15.75 -10.74 7.91
C HIS A 4 15.94 -9.25 8.18
N LEU A 5 15.55 -8.42 7.21
CA LEU A 5 15.37 -6.98 7.43
C LEU A 5 14.31 -6.78 8.52
N SER A 6 14.71 -6.37 9.71
CA SER A 6 13.83 -6.10 10.86
C SER A 6 13.26 -4.68 10.80
N VAL A 7 12.67 -4.32 9.66
CA VAL A 7 11.93 -3.07 9.57
C VAL A 7 10.59 -3.25 10.27
N GLU A 8 10.26 -2.33 11.16
CA GLU A 8 8.96 -2.28 11.82
C GLU A 8 7.82 -2.24 10.78
N ASN A 9 6.70 -2.91 11.07
CA ASN A 9 5.55 -2.85 10.18
C ASN A 9 4.93 -1.44 10.19
N PHE A 10 4.27 -1.06 9.10
CA PHE A 10 3.72 0.29 8.95
C PHE A 10 2.70 0.64 10.05
N ASN A 11 1.87 -0.31 10.50
CA ASN A 11 0.85 -0.03 11.51
C ASN A 11 1.44 0.31 12.87
N THR A 12 2.58 -0.30 13.22
CA THR A 12 3.30 0.04 14.46
C THR A 12 4.04 1.37 14.28
N PHE A 13 4.74 1.56 13.17
CA PHE A 13 5.46 2.80 12.88
C PHE A 13 4.55 4.04 12.84
N ALA A 14 3.36 3.91 12.25
CA ALA A 14 2.37 4.98 12.07
C ALA A 14 1.25 4.95 13.12
N GLY A 15 1.43 4.25 14.24
CA GLY A 15 0.41 4.06 15.27
C GLY A 15 -0.32 5.35 15.68
N PRO A 16 0.41 6.40 16.13
CA PRO A 16 -0.22 7.66 16.54
C PRO A 16 -1.03 8.35 15.43
N GLN A 17 -0.59 8.22 14.17
CA GLN A 17 -1.30 8.80 13.03
C GLN A 17 -2.55 8.01 12.68
N LEU A 18 -2.48 6.67 12.79
CA LEU A 18 -3.61 5.78 12.56
C LEU A 18 -4.70 5.93 13.63
N GLU A 19 -4.35 6.32 14.86
CA GLU A 19 -5.34 6.68 15.89
C GLU A 19 -6.14 7.94 15.52
N ILE A 20 -5.53 8.87 14.78
CA ILE A 20 -6.19 10.11 14.33
C ILE A 20 -6.99 9.88 13.05
N ALA A 21 -6.44 9.11 12.11
CA ALA A 21 -7.04 8.88 10.81
C ALA A 21 -6.77 7.45 10.33
N THR A 22 -7.79 6.60 10.41
CA THR A 22 -7.76 5.26 9.82
C THR A 22 -8.24 5.31 8.36
N PRO A 23 -7.56 4.62 7.42
CA PRO A 23 -8.03 4.49 6.05
C PRO A 23 -9.14 3.43 5.89
N TRP A 24 -9.55 2.78 6.98
CA TRP A 24 -10.65 1.81 7.03
C TRP A 24 -11.70 2.26 8.05
N GLU A 25 -12.93 1.77 7.87
CA GLU A 25 -14.04 1.96 8.79
C GLU A 25 -14.19 0.72 9.69
N THR A 26 -14.31 0.94 11.00
CA THR A 26 -14.49 -0.16 11.96
C THR A 26 -15.80 -0.89 11.68
N GLY A 27 -15.73 -2.22 11.57
CA GLY A 27 -16.89 -3.05 11.30
C GLY A 27 -17.31 -3.13 9.84
N VAL A 28 -16.58 -2.50 8.90
CA VAL A 28 -16.82 -2.62 7.46
C VAL A 28 -15.64 -3.33 6.79
N CYS A 29 -15.90 -4.35 5.99
CA CYS A 29 -14.82 -5.12 5.35
C CYS A 29 -14.00 -4.23 4.40
N PHE A 30 -12.69 -4.13 4.64
CA PHE A 30 -11.78 -3.27 3.88
C PHE A 30 -11.48 -3.78 2.45
N LEU A 31 -11.99 -4.95 2.07
CA LEU A 31 -11.87 -5.43 0.70
C LEU A 31 -12.92 -4.71 -0.19
N PRO A 32 -12.51 -3.96 -1.24
CA PRO A 32 -13.42 -3.10 -2.01
C PRO A 32 -14.68 -3.79 -2.55
N GLU A 33 -14.55 -5.00 -3.09
CA GLU A 33 -15.70 -5.73 -3.66
C GLU A 33 -16.57 -6.42 -2.60
N CYS A 34 -16.13 -6.42 -1.33
CA CYS A 34 -16.89 -7.03 -0.24
C CYS A 34 -17.72 -5.98 0.49
N GLY A 35 -17.09 -4.95 1.05
CA GLY A 35 -17.74 -3.83 1.74
C GLY A 35 -18.75 -4.20 2.85
N ARG A 36 -18.80 -5.47 3.28
CA ARG A 36 -19.85 -5.97 4.16
C ARG A 36 -19.60 -5.56 5.61
N ASP A 37 -20.67 -5.20 6.31
CA ASP A 37 -20.68 -5.03 7.76
C ASP A 37 -20.36 -6.34 8.51
N PHE A 38 -19.57 -6.26 9.58
CA PHE A 38 -19.23 -7.36 10.46
C PHE A 38 -18.87 -6.85 11.86
N GLU A 39 -19.08 -7.68 12.88
CA GLU A 39 -18.62 -7.38 14.25
C GLU A 39 -17.15 -7.84 14.40
N PRO A 40 -16.19 -6.93 14.65
CA PRO A 40 -14.79 -7.30 14.79
C PRO A 40 -14.54 -8.10 16.07
N ALA A 41 -13.88 -9.27 15.96
CA ALA A 41 -13.46 -10.04 17.12
C ALA A 41 -12.17 -9.48 17.77
N ARG A 42 -11.46 -8.59 17.07
CA ARG A 42 -10.24 -7.93 17.51
C ARG A 42 -10.27 -6.45 17.08
N PRO A 43 -9.67 -5.53 17.85
CA PRO A 43 -9.70 -4.10 17.52
C PRO A 43 -8.93 -3.73 16.24
N TRP A 44 -8.00 -4.57 15.79
CA TRP A 44 -7.24 -4.38 14.54
C TRP A 44 -7.81 -5.16 13.34
N GLN A 45 -8.95 -5.84 13.51
CA GLN A 45 -9.52 -6.65 12.43
C GLN A 45 -10.21 -5.74 11.42
N ILE A 46 -9.71 -5.72 10.19
CA ILE A 46 -10.23 -4.89 9.09
C ILE A 46 -10.94 -5.70 7.99
N TYR A 47 -10.96 -7.02 8.09
CA TYR A 47 -11.62 -7.91 7.14
C TYR A 47 -12.64 -8.79 7.85
N CYS A 48 -13.80 -8.99 7.22
CA CYS A 48 -14.90 -9.79 7.79
C CYS A 48 -14.58 -11.28 7.88
N CYS A 49 -13.65 -11.79 7.05
CA CYS A 49 -13.24 -13.19 7.06
C CYS A 49 -11.83 -13.40 6.48
N ARG A 50 -11.26 -14.58 6.72
CA ARG A 50 -9.93 -14.98 6.25
C ARG A 50 -9.78 -14.93 4.72
N ALA A 51 -10.85 -15.25 3.97
CA ALA A 51 -10.81 -15.19 2.52
C ALA A 51 -10.64 -13.74 2.02
N CYS A 52 -11.32 -12.77 2.64
CA CYS A 52 -11.16 -11.36 2.31
C CYS A 52 -9.76 -10.84 2.69
N GLU A 53 -9.25 -11.25 3.85
CA GLU A 53 -7.88 -10.92 4.27
C GLU A 53 -6.84 -11.42 3.27
N GLN A 54 -6.94 -12.68 2.83
CA GLN A 54 -6.01 -13.25 1.86
C GLN A 54 -6.02 -12.49 0.53
N ARG A 55 -7.20 -12.08 0.05
CA ARG A 55 -7.34 -11.25 -1.16
C ARG A 55 -6.71 -9.88 -0.97
N GLY A 56 -6.96 -9.22 0.16
CA GLY A 56 -6.35 -7.92 0.48
C GLY A 56 -4.83 -8.00 0.59
N VAL A 57 -4.29 -9.04 1.23
CA VAL A 57 -2.84 -9.29 1.29
C VAL A 57 -2.25 -9.55 -0.09
N ALA A 58 -2.94 -10.31 -0.94
CA ALA A 58 -2.49 -10.55 -2.32
C ALA A 58 -2.45 -9.25 -3.14
N GLU A 59 -3.46 -8.39 -3.00
CA GLU A 59 -3.49 -7.05 -3.59
C GLU A 59 -2.28 -6.23 -3.14
N PHE A 60 -2.04 -6.13 -1.82
CA PHE A 60 -0.90 -5.39 -1.27
C PHE A 60 0.44 -5.90 -1.82
N ARG A 61 0.61 -7.21 -1.95
CA ARG A 61 1.83 -7.81 -2.53
C ARG A 61 2.00 -7.45 -4.01
N LYS A 62 0.93 -7.50 -4.81
CA LYS A 62 0.94 -7.16 -6.24
C LYS A 62 1.44 -5.72 -6.44
N TRP A 63 0.89 -4.77 -5.70
CA TRP A 63 1.27 -3.36 -5.83
C TRP A 63 2.62 -3.05 -5.19
N GLY A 64 2.95 -3.70 -4.07
CA GLY A 64 4.29 -3.63 -3.46
C GLY A 64 5.39 -4.07 -4.43
N HIS A 65 5.17 -5.16 -5.18
CA HIS A 65 6.10 -5.61 -6.20
C HIS A 65 6.29 -4.59 -7.33
N ARG A 66 5.18 -3.98 -7.81
CA ARG A 66 5.22 -2.92 -8.84
C ARG A 66 5.99 -1.67 -8.38
N LEU A 67 5.93 -1.34 -7.10
CA LEU A 67 6.58 -0.15 -6.52
C LEU A 67 8.05 -0.39 -6.15
N ALA A 68 8.48 -1.64 -5.97
CA ALA A 68 9.75 -1.99 -5.33
C ALA A 68 10.96 -1.30 -5.99
N MET A 69 11.13 -1.47 -7.31
CA MET A 69 12.30 -0.94 -8.01
C MET A 69 12.32 0.59 -8.05
N SER A 70 11.19 1.23 -8.38
CA SER A 70 11.13 2.69 -8.41
C SER A 70 11.30 3.31 -7.03
N SER A 71 10.87 2.64 -5.97
CA SER A 71 11.09 3.10 -4.59
C SER A 71 12.58 3.07 -4.22
N LEU A 72 13.28 1.99 -4.58
CA LEU A 72 14.72 1.86 -4.37
C LEU A 72 15.50 2.91 -5.15
N VAL A 73 15.24 3.02 -6.46
CA VAL A 73 15.93 3.96 -7.35
C VAL A 73 15.70 5.41 -6.90
N HIS A 74 14.48 5.76 -6.52
CA HIS A 74 14.21 7.08 -5.96
C HIS A 74 15.03 7.32 -4.68
N ARG A 75 15.10 6.33 -3.77
CA ARG A 75 15.86 6.46 -2.53
C ARG A 75 17.36 6.63 -2.78
N MET A 76 17.93 5.89 -3.73
CA MET A 76 19.35 5.97 -4.10
C MET A 76 19.72 7.37 -4.59
N GLY A 77 18.95 7.95 -5.51
CA GLY A 77 19.24 9.27 -6.07
C GLY A 77 18.55 10.44 -5.35
N LYS A 78 17.97 10.25 -4.14
CA LYS A 78 17.19 11.29 -3.45
C LYS A 78 18.04 12.51 -3.09
N TYR A 79 19.31 12.28 -2.75
CA TYR A 79 20.23 13.31 -2.26
C TYR A 79 21.43 13.54 -3.19
N GLU A 80 21.41 12.94 -4.39
CA GLU A 80 22.47 13.10 -5.40
C GLU A 80 22.57 14.55 -5.89
N ARG A 81 23.80 15.06 -6.04
CA ARG A 81 24.07 16.46 -6.43
C ARG A 81 24.90 16.59 -7.70
N GLU A 82 25.78 15.64 -7.97
CA GLU A 82 26.83 15.70 -9.00
C GLU A 82 26.43 14.91 -10.24
N ASP A 83 25.94 13.68 -10.07
CA ASP A 83 25.52 12.83 -11.18
C ASP A 83 24.16 13.27 -11.73
N GLN A 84 24.18 13.93 -12.89
CA GLN A 84 22.98 14.39 -13.58
C GLN A 84 22.10 13.23 -14.06
N GLY A 85 22.69 12.10 -14.46
CA GLY A 85 21.99 10.91 -14.93
C GLY A 85 21.23 10.23 -13.79
N LEU A 86 21.88 10.02 -12.65
CA LEU A 86 21.25 9.44 -11.46
C LEU A 86 20.12 10.33 -10.91
N ARG A 87 20.30 11.66 -10.95
CA ARG A 87 19.22 12.61 -10.62
C ARG A 87 18.03 12.49 -11.57
N ALA A 88 18.27 12.42 -12.87
CA ALA A 88 17.21 12.27 -13.86
C ALA A 88 16.43 10.96 -13.64
N LEU A 89 17.15 9.87 -13.38
CA LEU A 89 16.58 8.56 -13.07
C LEU A 89 15.76 8.58 -11.76
N SER A 90 16.25 9.21 -10.70
CA SER A 90 15.51 9.38 -9.43
C SER A 90 14.20 10.17 -9.61
N ARG A 91 14.20 11.22 -10.44
CA ARG A 91 12.98 11.96 -10.77
C ARG A 91 11.99 11.09 -11.54
N ALA A 92 12.45 10.31 -12.51
CA ALA A 92 11.61 9.37 -13.24
C ALA A 92 11.00 8.32 -12.30
N ALA A 93 11.80 7.78 -11.37
CA ALA A 93 11.36 6.82 -10.38
C ALA A 93 10.30 7.41 -9.42
N ARG A 94 10.48 8.64 -8.94
CA ARG A 94 9.47 9.34 -8.12
C ARG A 94 8.15 9.52 -8.88
N ARG A 95 8.21 9.92 -10.16
CA ARG A 95 7.01 10.04 -11.01
C ARG A 95 6.31 8.69 -11.19
N HIS A 96 7.07 7.63 -11.43
CA HIS A 96 6.54 6.27 -11.53
C HIS A 96 5.83 5.82 -10.24
N VAL A 97 6.43 6.05 -9.07
CA VAL A 97 5.78 5.77 -7.77
C VAL A 97 4.42 6.46 -7.69
N GLY A 98 4.36 7.76 -8.00
CA GLY A 98 3.10 8.50 -8.01
C GLY A 98 2.07 7.93 -8.99
N ALA A 99 2.49 7.59 -10.22
CA ALA A 99 1.60 7.00 -11.23
C ALA A 99 1.02 5.65 -10.78
N VAL A 100 1.85 4.78 -10.18
CA VAL A 100 1.40 3.48 -9.66
C VAL A 100 0.44 3.66 -8.47
N GLN A 101 0.70 4.61 -7.58
CA GLN A 101 -0.20 4.93 -6.46
C GLN A 101 -1.56 5.43 -6.96
N SER A 102 -1.58 6.34 -7.93
CA SER A 102 -2.82 6.82 -8.53
C SER A 102 -3.63 5.68 -9.17
N ALA A 103 -2.97 4.84 -9.98
CA ALA A 103 -3.61 3.69 -10.62
C ALA A 103 -4.20 2.71 -9.60
N TRP A 104 -3.54 2.52 -8.45
CA TRP A 104 -4.06 1.64 -7.41
C TRP A 104 -5.28 2.23 -6.69
N VAL A 105 -5.28 3.54 -6.40
CA VAL A 105 -6.45 4.20 -5.82
C VAL A 105 -7.65 4.12 -6.77
N GLU A 106 -7.42 4.31 -8.06
CA GLU A 106 -8.45 4.19 -9.10
C GLU A 106 -9.00 2.76 -9.21
N ASP A 107 -8.13 1.75 -9.32
CA ASP A 107 -8.50 0.33 -9.32
C ASP A 107 -9.33 -0.06 -8.08
N ARG A 108 -9.02 0.48 -6.89
CA ARG A 108 -9.83 0.26 -5.68
C ARG A 108 -11.22 0.90 -5.77
N ARG A 109 -11.33 2.10 -6.35
CA ARG A 109 -12.61 2.78 -6.54
C ARG A 109 -13.49 2.04 -7.54
N GLU A 110 -12.93 1.62 -8.66
CA GLU A 110 -13.66 0.85 -9.69
C GLU A 110 -14.23 -0.46 -9.11
N ARG A 111 -13.41 -1.19 -8.34
CA ARG A 111 -13.82 -2.41 -7.66
C ARG A 111 -14.91 -2.19 -6.60
N ALA A 112 -14.85 -1.07 -5.87
CA ALA A 112 -15.90 -0.69 -4.92
C ALA A 112 -17.23 -0.32 -5.61
N GLU A 113 -17.17 0.30 -6.78
CA GLU A 113 -18.33 0.68 -7.59
C GLU A 113 -18.91 -0.48 -8.41
N GLY A 114 -18.32 -1.68 -8.34
CA GLY A 114 -18.74 -2.85 -9.12
C GLY A 114 -18.44 -2.74 -10.61
N ARG A 115 -17.53 -1.83 -11.02
CA ARG A 115 -17.05 -1.76 -12.40
C ARG A 115 -15.98 -2.84 -12.62
N PRO A 116 -16.04 -3.60 -13.72
CA PRO A 116 -14.94 -4.51 -14.06
C PRO A 116 -13.70 -3.67 -14.39
N GLY A 117 -12.60 -3.94 -13.66
CA GLY A 117 -11.26 -3.41 -13.94
C GLY A 117 -10.46 -4.29 -14.90
#